data_AF-A0A395HLZ7-F1
#
_entry.id   AF-A0A395HLZ7-F1
#
_cell.length_a   1.000
_cell.length_b   1.000
_cell.length_c   1.000
_cell.angle_alpha   90.00
_cell.angle_beta   90.00
_cell.angle_gamma   90.00
#
_symmetry.space_group_name_H-M   'P 1'
#
loop_
_entity.id
_entity.type
_entity.pdbx_description
1 polymer ?
#
loop_
_entity_poly.entity_id
_entity_poly.type
_entity_poly.pdbx_seq_one_letter_code
_entity_poly.pdbx_strand_id
1 'polypeptide(L)'
;MSAALYTYTGVWINWSEGAIRGATLTLSQKNSGVLSAFLAMLVSLAGSLFWGILGFALHQLGTTEPTRRRDALHYQRQVILRNKGAAAAAWALITLPFDSGRTASKLRAVGRSLPVAILPILVLILFGVSGLFTSYITKTAGQSTLIIGPGCGGYEFNATDVTVANTKSLQDTYDAATYVRRCYHEDASQLDCSTYVRPSIPFTTNPNASCPYSHDLCAYNGQSALQMDTGLLDSHEDFGINAPPSNRIKYRRVTTCAPIKHGSGLGVVQNDSTWGQVVYIHAGGQYYQGQEYLNFTFSYTPIPSVDGVGYTLSAVFAKSDPSGLLNGLESWKPAAAINRSDSDITMMMLNQNNINYLRPSYDPWMTALEQQNYTVDGTNYTSSTWTKSYEVNLLVCTDQYQICNPNRPGEAGCTKLGGILSTSLSSFNVDPTKFLGFNVHQIATIGRFLSGNNDRSMFSNVNGRGGAALNGECSCFLF
;
A
#
# COMPACT_ATOMS: atom_id res chain seq x y z
N MET A 1 -26.43 -9.74 -0.25
CA MET A 1 -25.32 -10.71 -0.29
C MET A 1 -24.08 -9.93 -0.65
N SER A 2 -23.17 -9.64 0.30
CA SER A 2 -21.93 -8.96 -0.05
C SER A 2 -21.09 -9.92 -0.89
N ALA A 3 -20.78 -9.52 -2.11
CA ALA A 3 -19.90 -10.31 -2.94
C ALA A 3 -18.47 -10.17 -2.39
N ALA A 4 -18.00 -11.25 -1.77
CA ALA A 4 -16.72 -11.30 -1.07
C ALA A 4 -15.55 -11.06 -2.04
N LEU A 5 -14.48 -10.46 -1.53
CA LEU A 5 -13.16 -10.50 -2.17
C LEU A 5 -12.73 -11.96 -2.28
N TYR A 6 -12.30 -12.39 -3.46
CA TYR A 6 -11.77 -13.75 -3.65
C TYR A 6 -10.48 -13.73 -4.44
N THR A 7 -9.64 -14.72 -4.14
CA THR A 7 -8.44 -14.99 -4.93
C THR A 7 -8.84 -15.45 -6.32
N TYR A 8 -8.37 -14.74 -7.35
CA TYR A 8 -8.57 -15.13 -8.73
C TYR A 8 -7.94 -16.50 -9.01
N THR A 9 -8.72 -17.38 -9.62
CA THR A 9 -8.24 -18.69 -10.09
C THR A 9 -8.24 -18.67 -11.62
N GLY A 10 -7.10 -19.00 -12.21
CA GLY A 10 -6.90 -18.83 -13.64
C GLY A 10 -5.53 -18.28 -13.99
N VAL A 11 -5.34 -17.98 -15.28
CA VAL A 11 -4.09 -17.44 -15.82
C VAL A 11 -4.11 -15.92 -15.71
N TRP A 12 -3.03 -15.36 -15.17
CA TRP A 12 -2.82 -13.91 -15.12
C TRP A 12 -1.32 -13.62 -15.21
N ILE A 13 -0.96 -12.34 -15.39
CA ILE A 13 0.43 -11.90 -15.46
C ILE A 13 0.73 -11.08 -14.22
N ASN A 14 1.68 -11.54 -13.42
CA ASN A 14 2.30 -10.72 -12.39
C ASN A 14 3.27 -9.73 -13.06
N TRP A 15 2.83 -8.49 -13.20
CA TRP A 15 3.63 -7.48 -13.90
C TRP A 15 4.88 -7.02 -13.14
N SER A 16 5.04 -7.41 -11.87
CA SER A 16 6.29 -7.21 -11.12
C SER A 16 7.44 -8.07 -11.70
N GLU A 17 7.11 -9.21 -12.30
CA GLU A 17 8.08 -10.15 -12.92
C GLU A 17 8.10 -10.05 -14.46
N GLY A 18 7.33 -9.11 -15.02
CA GLY A 18 7.19 -8.91 -16.47
C GLY A 18 6.35 -9.98 -17.19
N ALA A 19 6.18 -9.81 -18.51
CA ALA A 19 5.21 -10.58 -19.30
C ALA A 19 5.50 -12.09 -19.38
N ILE A 20 6.77 -12.49 -19.32
CA ILE A 20 7.20 -13.88 -19.53
C ILE A 20 7.31 -14.61 -18.20
N ARG A 21 8.14 -14.10 -17.27
CA ARG A 21 8.33 -14.75 -15.96
C ARG A 21 7.14 -14.57 -15.03
N GLY A 22 6.37 -13.49 -15.20
CA GLY A 22 5.17 -13.23 -14.44
C GLY A 22 3.94 -14.03 -14.88
N ALA A 23 4.01 -14.79 -15.96
CA ALA A 23 2.90 -15.64 -16.39
C ALA A 23 2.57 -16.68 -15.31
N THR A 24 1.47 -16.46 -14.60
CA THR A 24 1.10 -17.18 -13.38
C THR A 24 -0.24 -17.87 -13.56
N LEU A 25 -0.31 -19.13 -13.14
CA LEU A 25 -1.55 -19.89 -13.07
C LEU A 25 -1.89 -20.13 -11.60
N THR A 26 -2.94 -19.45 -11.11
CA THR A 26 -3.42 -19.65 -9.73
C THR A 26 -4.46 -20.77 -9.71
N LEU A 27 -4.21 -21.80 -8.90
CA LEU A 27 -5.09 -22.96 -8.72
C LEU A 27 -5.50 -23.12 -7.26
N SER A 28 -6.59 -23.84 -7.02
CA SER A 28 -6.93 -24.30 -5.67
C SER A 28 -5.86 -25.28 -5.17
N GLN A 29 -5.73 -25.40 -3.84
CA GLN A 29 -4.76 -26.31 -3.21
C GLN A 29 -4.87 -27.75 -3.73
N LYS A 30 -6.11 -28.23 -3.93
CA LYS A 30 -6.39 -29.57 -4.49
C LYS A 30 -5.86 -29.70 -5.92
N ASN A 31 -6.20 -28.76 -6.80
CA ASN A 31 -5.81 -28.83 -8.21
C ASN A 31 -4.31 -28.60 -8.40
N SER A 32 -3.69 -27.75 -7.58
CA SER A 32 -2.24 -27.56 -7.55
C SER A 32 -1.50 -28.84 -7.18
N GLY A 33 -2.01 -29.59 -6.18
CA GLY A 33 -1.44 -30.89 -5.81
C GLY A 33 -1.51 -31.91 -6.95
N VAL A 34 -2.65 -31.98 -7.65
CA VAL A 34 -2.83 -32.87 -8.81
C VAL A 34 -1.86 -32.50 -9.94
N LEU A 35 -1.73 -31.20 -10.27
CA LEU A 35 -0.81 -30.74 -11.30
C LEU A 35 0.65 -31.05 -10.95
N SER A 36 1.06 -30.81 -9.70
CA SER A 36 2.42 -31.13 -9.23
C SER A 36 2.73 -32.63 -9.34
N ALA A 37 1.78 -33.48 -8.96
CA ALA A 37 1.94 -34.94 -9.08
C ALA A 37 2.06 -35.37 -10.55
N PHE A 38 1.22 -34.82 -11.43
CA PHE A 38 1.28 -35.08 -12.87
C PHE A 38 2.63 -34.66 -13.47
N LEU A 39 3.14 -33.47 -13.15
CA LEU A 39 4.43 -32.99 -13.65
C LEU A 39 5.59 -33.89 -13.17
N ALA A 40 5.57 -34.32 -11.92
CA ALA A 40 6.58 -35.25 -11.39
C ALA A 40 6.58 -36.60 -12.13
N MET A 41 5.38 -37.14 -12.42
CA MET A 41 5.23 -38.36 -13.22
C MET A 41 5.70 -38.15 -14.67
N LEU A 42 5.39 -37.01 -15.28
CA LEU A 42 5.80 -36.67 -16.64
C LEU A 42 7.33 -36.57 -16.78
N VAL A 43 8.00 -35.91 -15.82
CA VAL A 43 9.47 -35.83 -15.78
C VAL A 43 10.08 -37.21 -15.60
N SER A 44 9.49 -38.05 -14.75
CA SER A 44 9.94 -39.44 -14.55
C SER A 44 9.80 -40.26 -15.83
N LEU A 45 8.68 -40.12 -16.55
CA LEU A 45 8.46 -40.77 -17.84
C LEU A 45 9.48 -40.29 -18.88
N ALA A 46 9.68 -38.98 -19.00
CA ALA A 46 10.67 -38.39 -19.90
C ALA A 46 12.08 -38.92 -19.61
N GLY A 47 12.46 -39.08 -18.33
CA GLY A 47 13.73 -39.67 -17.93
C GLY A 47 13.90 -41.12 -18.37
N SER A 48 12.82 -41.92 -18.30
CA SER A 48 12.86 -43.31 -18.76
C SER A 48 13.01 -43.41 -20.28
N LEU A 49 12.32 -42.57 -21.05
CA LEU A 49 12.45 -42.47 -22.51
C LEU A 49 13.83 -41.94 -22.92
N PHE A 50 14.34 -40.92 -22.21
CA PHE A 50 15.67 -40.37 -22.44
C PHE A 50 16.75 -41.44 -22.24
N TRP A 51 16.66 -42.26 -21.19
CA TRP A 51 17.55 -43.39 -21.02
C TRP A 51 17.43 -44.40 -22.17
N GLY A 52 16.23 -44.70 -22.65
CA GLY A 52 16.05 -45.59 -23.81
C GLY A 52 16.81 -45.11 -25.05
N ILE A 53 16.72 -43.81 -25.35
CA ILE A 53 17.45 -43.18 -26.47
C ILE A 53 18.95 -43.19 -26.21
N LEU A 54 19.39 -42.78 -25.02
CA LEU A 54 20.82 -42.72 -24.66
C LEU A 54 21.46 -44.10 -24.64
N GLY A 55 20.79 -45.10 -24.05
CA GLY A 55 21.22 -46.49 -24.02
C GLY A 55 21.35 -47.07 -25.42
N PHE A 56 20.40 -46.79 -26.30
CA PHE A 56 20.48 -47.16 -27.71
C PHE A 56 21.65 -46.46 -28.43
N ALA A 57 21.83 -45.15 -28.24
CA ALA A 57 22.94 -44.42 -28.86
C ALA A 57 24.31 -44.96 -28.39
N LEU A 58 24.47 -45.18 -27.09
CA LEU A 58 25.68 -45.80 -26.53
C LEU A 58 25.89 -47.23 -27.04
N HIS A 59 24.81 -47.97 -27.23
CA HIS A 59 24.86 -49.28 -27.85
C HIS A 59 25.41 -49.19 -29.27
N GLN A 60 24.82 -48.34 -30.11
CA GLN A 60 25.22 -48.11 -31.50
C GLN A 60 26.67 -47.65 -31.62
N LEU A 61 27.08 -46.63 -30.86
CA LEU A 61 28.46 -46.12 -30.84
C LEU A 61 29.49 -47.16 -30.40
N GLY A 62 29.07 -48.07 -29.53
CA GLY A 62 29.92 -49.14 -29.03
C GLY A 62 29.80 -50.44 -29.83
N THR A 63 29.00 -50.50 -30.90
CA THR A 63 28.98 -51.68 -31.77
C THR A 63 30.29 -51.82 -32.52
N THR A 64 30.70 -53.07 -32.77
CA THR A 64 31.93 -53.38 -33.50
C THR A 64 31.61 -54.30 -34.66
N GLU A 65 32.35 -54.15 -35.76
CA GLU A 65 32.21 -55.02 -36.93
C GLU A 65 32.24 -56.51 -36.55
N PRO A 66 31.41 -57.36 -37.17
CA PRO A 66 31.31 -58.79 -36.85
C PRO A 66 32.63 -59.57 -36.95
N THR A 67 33.56 -59.06 -37.76
CA THR A 67 34.89 -59.66 -38.01
C THR A 67 35.88 -59.40 -36.86
N ARG A 68 35.64 -58.39 -36.01
CA ARG A 68 36.51 -58.05 -34.87
C ARG A 68 36.04 -58.75 -33.60
N ARG A 69 36.76 -59.80 -33.18
CA ARG A 69 36.49 -60.48 -31.89
C ARG A 69 36.78 -59.52 -30.73
N ARG A 70 35.75 -59.25 -29.91
CA ARG A 70 35.87 -58.53 -28.63
C ARG A 70 35.73 -59.49 -27.44
N ASP A 71 36.06 -59.00 -26.25
CA ASP A 71 35.94 -59.75 -25.00
C ASP A 71 34.48 -59.89 -24.53
N ALA A 72 34.19 -60.93 -23.76
CA ALA A 72 32.83 -61.20 -23.26
C ALA A 72 32.22 -60.02 -22.49
N LEU A 73 33.05 -59.26 -21.76
CA LEU A 73 32.65 -58.05 -21.03
C LEU A 73 32.06 -56.99 -21.97
N HIS A 74 32.59 -56.85 -23.18
CA HIS A 74 32.07 -55.91 -24.17
C HIS A 74 30.66 -56.30 -24.61
N TYR A 75 30.44 -57.56 -24.99
CA TYR A 75 29.11 -58.03 -25.42
C TYR A 75 28.08 -57.96 -24.29
N GLN A 76 28.45 -58.31 -23.06
CA GLN A 76 27.55 -58.21 -21.91
C GLN A 76 27.12 -56.76 -21.65
N ARG A 77 28.04 -55.79 -21.74
CA ARG A 77 27.71 -54.36 -21.65
C ARG A 77 26.75 -53.93 -22.75
N GLN A 78 26.98 -54.37 -23.98
CA GLN A 78 26.10 -54.05 -25.11
C GLN A 78 24.69 -54.59 -24.92
N VAL A 79 24.56 -55.81 -24.40
CA VAL A 79 23.26 -56.40 -24.05
C VAL A 79 22.57 -55.62 -22.93
N ILE A 80 23.31 -55.18 -21.91
CA ILE A 80 22.76 -54.36 -20.82
C ILE A 80 22.25 -53.01 -21.34
N LEU A 81 23.05 -52.30 -22.15
CA LEU A 81 22.68 -50.99 -22.71
C LEU A 81 21.44 -51.05 -23.61
N ARG A 82 21.26 -52.14 -24.35
CA ARG A 82 20.11 -52.33 -25.25
C ARG A 82 18.82 -52.73 -24.54
N ASN A 83 18.90 -53.49 -23.43
CA ASN A 83 17.72 -54.17 -22.88
C ASN A 83 17.32 -53.74 -21.46
N LYS A 84 18.18 -53.03 -20.70
CA LYS A 84 17.86 -52.65 -19.31
C LYS A 84 17.49 -51.17 -19.21
N GLY A 85 16.44 -50.87 -18.42
CA GLY A 85 16.14 -49.50 -17.97
C GLY A 85 17.23 -48.95 -17.04
N ALA A 86 17.27 -47.64 -16.82
CA ALA A 86 18.40 -46.95 -16.19
C ALA A 86 18.84 -47.57 -14.84
N ALA A 87 17.91 -47.81 -13.92
CA ALA A 87 18.22 -48.40 -12.61
C ALA A 87 18.79 -49.81 -12.73
N ALA A 88 18.16 -50.66 -13.55
CA ALA A 88 18.62 -52.02 -13.79
C ALA A 88 19.95 -52.07 -14.56
N ALA A 89 20.19 -51.10 -15.45
CA ALA A 89 21.44 -50.96 -16.19
C ALA A 89 22.58 -50.50 -15.29
N ALA A 90 22.35 -49.49 -14.44
CA ALA A 90 23.30 -49.03 -13.45
C ALA A 90 23.75 -50.18 -12.54
N TRP A 91 22.79 -50.87 -11.92
CA TRP A 91 23.09 -52.02 -11.06
C TRP A 91 23.89 -53.10 -11.80
N ALA A 92 23.41 -53.51 -12.98
CA ALA A 92 24.06 -54.57 -13.74
C ALA A 92 25.47 -54.19 -14.20
N LEU A 93 25.74 -52.93 -14.56
CA LEU A 93 27.06 -52.48 -14.97
C LEU A 93 28.04 -52.34 -13.79
N ILE A 94 27.53 -52.03 -12.59
CA ILE A 94 28.32 -52.00 -11.34
C ILE A 94 28.73 -53.42 -10.93
N THR A 95 27.82 -54.38 -10.98
CA THR A 95 28.08 -55.76 -10.55
C THR A 95 28.81 -56.61 -11.59
N LEU A 96 28.74 -56.23 -12.88
CA LEU A 96 29.35 -56.98 -13.98
C LEU A 96 30.81 -57.41 -13.77
N PRO A 97 31.72 -56.58 -13.23
CA PRO A 97 33.11 -56.96 -12.99
C PRO A 97 33.28 -58.03 -11.89
N PHE A 98 32.25 -58.25 -11.07
CA PHE A 98 32.28 -59.11 -9.89
C PHE A 98 31.46 -60.40 -10.06
N ASP A 99 30.52 -60.44 -11.00
CA ASP A 99 29.61 -61.59 -11.23
C ASP A 99 30.30 -62.82 -11.83
N SER A 100 31.42 -62.67 -12.55
CA SER A 100 32.09 -63.80 -13.21
C SER A 100 33.42 -64.15 -12.55
N GLY A 101 33.52 -65.38 -12.03
CA GLY A 101 34.75 -65.97 -11.51
C GLY A 101 35.86 -66.19 -12.54
N ARG A 102 35.58 -65.99 -13.85
CA ARG A 102 36.55 -66.11 -14.96
C ARG A 102 37.12 -64.75 -15.42
N THR A 103 36.87 -63.68 -14.68
CA THR A 103 37.37 -62.33 -15.02
C THR A 103 38.87 -62.21 -14.73
N ALA A 104 39.70 -62.22 -15.77
CA ALA A 104 41.16 -62.26 -15.65
C ALA A 104 41.78 -61.08 -14.85
N SER A 105 41.17 -59.90 -14.87
CA SER A 105 41.57 -58.75 -14.04
C SER A 105 40.35 -57.91 -13.66
N LYS A 106 39.93 -57.99 -12.39
CA LYS A 106 38.80 -57.20 -11.87
C LYS A 106 39.06 -55.69 -11.99
N LEU A 107 40.30 -55.25 -11.75
CA LEU A 107 40.69 -53.83 -11.84
C LEU A 107 40.47 -53.24 -13.25
N ARG A 108 40.88 -53.95 -14.31
CA ARG A 108 40.61 -53.51 -15.70
C ARG A 108 39.13 -53.61 -16.07
N ALA A 109 38.43 -54.63 -15.58
CA ALA A 109 37.00 -54.77 -15.82
C ALA A 109 36.19 -53.63 -15.18
N VAL A 110 36.54 -53.26 -13.94
CA VAL A 110 35.99 -52.08 -13.25
C VAL A 110 36.31 -50.81 -14.04
N GLY A 111 37.57 -50.57 -14.41
CA GLY A 111 37.96 -49.37 -15.18
C GLY A 111 37.26 -49.23 -16.53
N ARG A 112 36.80 -50.33 -17.14
CA ARG A 112 36.04 -50.30 -18.40
C ARG A 112 34.52 -50.19 -18.17
N SER A 113 33.97 -50.80 -17.13
CA SER A 113 32.52 -50.86 -16.87
C SER A 113 32.00 -49.62 -16.13
N LEU A 114 32.77 -49.13 -15.15
CA LEU A 114 32.37 -48.05 -14.25
C LEU A 114 32.04 -46.73 -14.99
N PRO A 115 32.83 -46.27 -15.98
CA PRO A 115 32.50 -45.05 -16.72
C PRO A 115 31.13 -45.12 -17.43
N VAL A 116 30.72 -46.31 -17.86
CA VAL A 116 29.41 -46.52 -18.50
C VAL A 116 28.31 -46.73 -17.47
N ALA A 117 28.63 -47.24 -16.29
CA ALA A 117 27.69 -47.33 -15.17
C ALA A 117 27.32 -45.95 -14.59
N ILE A 118 28.22 -44.96 -14.69
CA ILE A 118 27.95 -43.59 -14.23
C ILE A 118 26.82 -42.93 -15.02
N LEU A 119 26.71 -43.20 -16.33
CA LEU A 119 25.71 -42.57 -17.20
C LEU A 119 24.25 -42.83 -16.77
N PRO A 120 23.78 -44.08 -16.56
CA PRO A 120 22.44 -44.32 -16.06
C PRO A 120 22.20 -43.74 -14.66
N ILE A 121 23.22 -43.70 -13.80
CA ILE A 121 23.13 -43.07 -12.47
C ILE A 121 22.90 -41.57 -12.62
N LEU A 122 23.67 -40.90 -13.48
CA LEU A 122 23.50 -39.47 -13.77
C LEU A 122 22.10 -39.18 -14.32
N VAL A 123 21.58 -40.03 -15.21
CA VAL A 123 20.20 -39.88 -15.72
C VAL A 123 19.17 -40.03 -14.60
N LEU A 124 19.31 -41.04 -13.73
CA LEU A 124 18.41 -41.22 -12.58
C LEU A 124 18.45 -40.04 -11.61
N ILE A 125 19.64 -39.55 -11.29
CA ILE A 125 19.82 -38.39 -10.40
C ILE A 125 19.22 -37.15 -11.06
N LEU A 126 19.56 -36.88 -12.32
CA LEU A 126 19.09 -35.70 -13.04
C LEU A 126 17.57 -35.65 -13.09
N PHE A 127 16.91 -36.72 -13.52
CA PHE A 127 15.46 -36.75 -13.65
C PHE A 127 14.75 -36.94 -12.31
N GLY A 128 15.35 -37.63 -11.34
CA GLY A 128 14.82 -37.72 -9.98
C GLY A 128 14.82 -36.37 -9.27
N VAL A 129 15.94 -35.65 -9.34
CA VAL A 129 16.07 -34.29 -8.82
C VAL A 129 15.11 -33.36 -9.57
N SER A 130 15.09 -33.39 -10.90
CA SER A 130 14.14 -32.58 -11.70
C SER A 130 12.68 -32.84 -11.32
N GLY A 131 12.32 -34.10 -11.02
CA GLY A 131 10.99 -34.49 -10.54
C GLY A 131 10.65 -33.82 -9.21
N LEU A 132 11.57 -33.78 -8.25
CA LEU A 132 11.39 -33.06 -6.98
C LEU A 132 11.24 -31.55 -7.19
N PHE A 133 12.03 -30.98 -8.11
CA PHE A 133 11.98 -29.56 -8.44
C PHE A 133 10.68 -29.12 -9.12
N THR A 134 9.85 -30.04 -9.63
CA THR A 134 8.51 -29.69 -10.16
C THR A 134 7.62 -29.03 -9.11
N SER A 135 7.80 -29.36 -7.83
CA SER A 135 7.07 -28.72 -6.72
C SER A 135 7.40 -27.23 -6.57
N TYR A 136 8.62 -26.80 -6.91
CA TYR A 136 9.00 -25.38 -6.85
C TYR A 136 8.28 -24.53 -7.88
N ILE A 137 7.85 -25.10 -9.01
CA ILE A 137 7.03 -24.42 -10.03
C ILE A 137 5.71 -23.95 -9.43
N THR A 138 5.20 -24.66 -8.42
CA THR A 138 3.96 -24.28 -7.71
C THR A 138 4.18 -23.29 -6.55
N LYS A 139 5.43 -23.12 -6.08
CA LYS A 139 5.76 -22.34 -4.89
C LYS A 139 6.05 -20.87 -5.17
N THR A 140 6.60 -20.53 -6.34
CA THR A 140 6.89 -19.13 -6.73
C THR A 140 5.63 -18.27 -6.88
N ALA A 141 4.47 -18.88 -7.14
CA ALA A 141 3.17 -18.19 -7.14
C ALA A 141 2.61 -17.88 -5.73
N GLY A 142 3.27 -18.32 -4.65
CA GLY A 142 2.75 -18.26 -3.28
C GLY A 142 2.97 -16.95 -2.53
N GLN A 143 3.74 -15.98 -3.07
CA GLN A 143 3.98 -14.70 -2.39
C GLN A 143 2.95 -13.62 -2.72
N SER A 144 2.29 -13.72 -3.88
CA SER A 144 1.34 -12.72 -4.35
C SER A 144 0.20 -13.40 -5.10
N THR A 145 -1.04 -13.06 -4.74
CA THR A 145 -2.23 -13.54 -5.43
C THR A 145 -3.00 -12.36 -6.02
N LEU A 146 -3.61 -12.59 -7.19
CA LEU A 146 -4.50 -11.59 -7.76
C LEU A 146 -5.85 -11.68 -7.03
N ILE A 147 -6.31 -10.57 -6.46
CA ILE A 147 -7.60 -10.47 -5.79
C ILE A 147 -8.59 -9.79 -6.73
N ILE A 148 -9.76 -10.41 -6.93
CA ILE A 148 -10.85 -9.87 -7.75
C ILE A 148 -12.13 -9.91 -6.92
N GLY A 149 -12.96 -8.88 -7.10
CA GLY A 149 -14.28 -8.78 -6.51
C GLY A 149 -15.03 -7.57 -7.08
N PRO A 150 -16.37 -7.55 -7.05
CA PRO A 150 -17.15 -6.42 -7.55
C PRO A 150 -16.95 -5.11 -6.76
N GLY A 151 -16.25 -5.17 -5.62
CA GLY A 151 -15.80 -4.01 -4.83
C GLY A 151 -14.29 -3.77 -4.86
N CYS A 152 -13.52 -4.40 -5.76
CA CYS A 152 -12.09 -4.13 -5.85
C CYS A 152 -11.83 -2.70 -6.38
N GLY A 153 -11.49 -1.79 -5.46
CA GLY A 153 -11.03 -0.43 -5.78
C GLY A 153 -12.01 0.69 -5.48
N GLY A 154 -13.15 0.41 -4.83
CA GLY A 154 -14.12 1.41 -4.37
C GLY A 154 -15.42 0.77 -3.89
N TYR A 155 -16.23 1.57 -3.19
CA TYR A 155 -17.59 1.22 -2.80
C TYR A 155 -18.56 2.28 -3.36
N GLU A 156 -19.78 1.85 -3.68
CA GLU A 156 -20.85 2.75 -4.11
C GLU A 156 -21.96 2.69 -3.05
N PHE A 157 -22.44 3.87 -2.64
CA PHE A 157 -23.57 3.99 -1.75
C PHE A 157 -24.72 4.65 -2.50
N ASN A 158 -25.95 4.34 -2.08
CA ASN A 158 -27.08 5.14 -2.53
C ASN A 158 -26.94 6.55 -1.95
N ALA A 159 -27.06 7.58 -2.79
CA ALA A 159 -26.81 8.97 -2.41
C ALA A 159 -27.71 9.47 -1.26
N THR A 160 -28.84 8.78 -1.01
CA THR A 160 -29.75 9.06 0.11
C THR A 160 -29.26 8.54 1.46
N ASP A 161 -28.29 7.62 1.48
CA ASP A 161 -27.85 6.88 2.67
C ASP A 161 -26.53 7.44 3.24
N VAL A 162 -26.55 8.74 3.54
CA VAL A 162 -25.39 9.54 4.00
C VAL A 162 -24.80 8.99 5.30
N THR A 163 -25.62 8.36 6.15
CA THR A 163 -25.20 7.74 7.41
C THR A 163 -24.26 6.56 7.20
N VAL A 164 -24.54 5.72 6.20
CA VAL A 164 -23.72 4.55 5.85
C VAL A 164 -22.35 5.01 5.33
N ALA A 165 -22.34 6.03 4.47
CA ALA A 165 -21.11 6.60 3.93
C ALA A 165 -20.20 7.15 5.04
N ASN A 166 -20.74 7.98 5.93
CA ASN A 166 -20.00 8.56 7.05
C ASN A 166 -19.46 7.48 8.00
N THR A 167 -20.28 6.45 8.29
CA THR A 167 -19.87 5.35 9.18
C THR A 167 -18.73 4.54 8.56
N LYS A 168 -18.78 4.28 7.24
CA LYS A 168 -17.71 3.57 6.54
C LYS A 168 -16.42 4.38 6.51
N SER A 169 -16.52 5.66 6.19
CA SER A 169 -15.37 6.58 6.16
C SER A 169 -14.70 6.64 7.53
N LEU A 170 -15.49 6.76 8.61
CA LEU A 170 -14.99 6.71 9.98
C LEU A 170 -14.30 5.37 10.31
N GLN A 171 -14.90 4.24 9.96
CA GLN A 171 -14.29 2.92 10.19
C GLN A 171 -12.96 2.76 9.45
N ASP A 172 -12.89 3.23 8.19
CA ASP A 172 -11.65 3.19 7.40
C ASP A 172 -10.52 3.99 8.07
N THR A 173 -10.83 5.13 8.69
CA THR A 173 -9.83 5.92 9.42
C THR A 173 -9.32 5.20 10.68
N TYR A 174 -10.17 4.41 11.36
CA TYR A 174 -9.75 3.60 12.51
C TYR A 174 -8.85 2.43 12.09
N ASP A 175 -9.22 1.74 11.00
CA ASP A 175 -8.45 0.63 10.45
C ASP A 175 -7.09 1.14 9.93
N ALA A 176 -7.08 2.27 9.22
CA ALA A 176 -5.86 2.94 8.76
C ALA A 176 -4.96 3.37 9.93
N ALA A 177 -5.52 3.99 10.98
CA ALA A 177 -4.74 4.39 12.15
C ALA A 177 -4.14 3.19 12.89
N THR A 178 -4.89 2.09 12.96
CA THR A 178 -4.40 0.82 13.53
C THR A 178 -3.28 0.24 12.68
N TYR A 179 -3.40 0.28 11.35
CA TYR A 179 -2.36 -0.20 10.45
C TYR A 179 -1.07 0.60 10.57
N VAL A 180 -1.14 1.93 10.56
CA VAL A 180 0.03 2.81 10.71
C VAL A 180 0.79 2.52 12.00
N ARG A 181 0.09 2.44 13.14
CA ARG A 181 0.70 2.13 14.45
C ARG A 181 1.33 0.75 14.52
N ARG A 182 0.91 -0.19 13.67
CA ARG A 182 1.47 -1.54 13.63
C ARG A 182 2.61 -1.67 12.63
N CYS A 183 2.55 -0.96 11.51
CA CYS A 183 3.34 -1.25 10.32
C CYS A 183 4.31 -0.15 9.88
N TYR A 184 4.17 1.09 10.37
CA TYR A 184 5.04 2.21 9.96
C TYR A 184 6.26 2.41 10.88
N HIS A 185 6.52 1.47 11.80
CA HIS A 185 7.70 1.46 12.67
C HIS A 185 8.82 0.59 12.09
N GLU A 186 10.07 0.94 12.39
CA GLU A 186 11.26 0.27 11.83
C GLU A 186 11.33 -1.24 12.15
N ASP A 187 10.81 -1.66 13.31
CA ASP A 187 10.82 -3.05 13.79
C ASP A 187 9.50 -3.81 13.52
N ALA A 188 8.66 -3.34 12.60
CA ALA A 188 7.38 -3.98 12.32
C ALA A 188 7.55 -5.41 11.76
N SER A 189 6.77 -6.35 12.33
CA SER A 189 6.71 -7.74 11.85
C SER A 189 6.20 -7.81 10.41
N GLN A 190 7.02 -8.34 9.50
CA GLN A 190 6.66 -8.48 8.08
C GLN A 190 5.41 -9.35 7.86
N LEU A 191 5.12 -10.30 8.76
CA LEU A 191 3.94 -11.15 8.66
C LEU A 191 2.65 -10.37 8.92
N ASP A 192 2.66 -9.47 9.90
CA ASP A 192 1.49 -8.69 10.31
C ASP A 192 1.15 -7.55 9.33
N CYS A 193 2.12 -7.17 8.49
CA CYS A 193 2.01 -6.04 7.55
C CYS A 193 1.95 -6.46 6.07
N SER A 194 1.69 -7.75 5.80
CA SER A 194 1.71 -8.35 4.46
C SER A 194 0.44 -8.12 3.61
N THR A 195 -0.56 -7.38 4.14
CA THR A 195 -1.83 -7.10 3.45
C THR A 195 -1.65 -6.23 2.20
N TYR A 196 -0.74 -5.25 2.25
CA TYR A 196 -0.46 -4.34 1.14
C TYR A 196 0.89 -4.66 0.50
N VAL A 197 1.06 -4.26 -0.77
CA VAL A 197 2.31 -4.49 -1.52
C VAL A 197 3.50 -3.79 -0.84
N ARG A 198 3.25 -2.67 -0.16
CA ARG A 198 4.22 -1.97 0.69
C ARG A 198 3.67 -1.82 2.11
N PRO A 199 4.45 -2.19 3.14
CA PRO A 199 4.07 -1.98 4.54
C PRO A 199 3.89 -0.51 4.91
N SER A 200 4.66 0.39 4.28
CA SER A 200 4.56 1.83 4.47
C SER A 200 4.73 2.59 3.16
N ILE A 201 4.01 3.69 3.02
CA ILE A 201 4.13 4.61 1.88
C ILE A 201 5.22 5.64 2.20
N PRO A 202 6.19 5.85 1.31
CA PRO A 202 7.23 6.84 1.54
C PRO A 202 6.68 8.27 1.40
N PHE A 203 7.14 9.16 2.27
CA PHE A 203 6.90 10.59 2.20
C PHE A 203 8.06 11.35 2.85
N THR A 204 8.18 12.62 2.51
CA THR A 204 9.15 13.55 3.08
C THR A 204 8.43 14.58 3.93
N THR A 205 9.08 15.03 5.01
CA THR A 205 8.55 16.04 5.91
C THR A 205 9.41 17.30 5.85
N ASN A 206 8.76 18.45 5.73
CA ASN A 206 9.39 19.77 5.84
C ASN A 206 8.73 20.54 6.99
N PRO A 207 9.39 20.68 8.15
CA PRO A 207 8.84 21.35 9.33
C PRO A 207 8.87 22.88 9.25
N ASN A 208 9.57 23.46 8.25
CA ASN A 208 9.70 24.91 8.06
C ASN A 208 9.11 25.33 6.71
N ALA A 209 7.97 24.76 6.35
CA ALA A 209 7.29 25.08 5.10
C ALA A 209 6.66 26.47 5.17
N SER A 210 6.54 27.11 4.01
CA SER A 210 5.92 28.43 3.92
C SER A 210 4.44 28.38 4.29
N CYS A 211 3.97 29.39 5.02
CA CYS A 211 2.56 29.58 5.36
C CYS A 211 1.74 29.69 4.05
N PRO A 212 0.76 28.82 3.79
CA PRO A 212 0.01 28.83 2.53
C PRO A 212 -1.04 29.95 2.47
N TYR A 213 -1.25 30.66 3.57
CA TYR A 213 -2.25 31.72 3.75
C TYR A 213 -1.60 33.11 3.83
N SER A 214 -2.38 34.13 4.18
CA SER A 214 -1.83 35.47 4.45
C SER A 214 -0.71 35.42 5.50
N HIS A 215 0.37 36.18 5.28
CA HIS A 215 1.61 36.11 6.06
C HIS A 215 1.41 36.28 7.58
N ASP A 216 0.40 37.04 8.00
CA ASP A 216 0.14 37.34 9.41
C ASP A 216 -0.80 36.35 10.10
N LEU A 217 -1.25 35.32 9.38
CA LEU A 217 -2.22 34.35 9.90
C LEU A 217 -1.56 33.20 10.66
N CYS A 218 -0.34 32.79 10.30
CA CYS A 218 0.36 31.68 10.95
C CYS A 218 1.00 32.08 12.30
N ALA A 219 1.08 31.14 13.26
CA ALA A 219 1.36 31.44 14.66
C ALA A 219 2.70 32.14 15.00
N TYR A 220 3.80 31.88 14.28
CA TYR A 220 5.09 32.56 14.52
C TYR A 220 5.56 33.43 13.37
N ASN A 221 5.70 32.84 12.19
CA ASN A 221 6.25 33.49 11.01
C ASN A 221 5.68 32.87 9.73
N GLY A 222 6.06 33.45 8.58
CA GLY A 222 5.71 32.92 7.26
C GLY A 222 6.27 31.53 6.93
N GLN A 223 6.98 30.85 7.83
CA GLN A 223 7.58 29.51 7.66
C GLN A 223 7.15 28.51 8.77
N SER A 224 6.05 28.80 9.47
CA SER A 224 5.58 27.96 10.59
C SER A 224 4.62 26.85 10.16
N ALA A 225 4.72 26.35 8.92
CA ALA A 225 3.87 25.27 8.43
C ALA A 225 4.65 23.95 8.35
N LEU A 226 3.95 22.85 8.60
CA LEU A 226 4.44 21.50 8.36
C LEU A 226 3.93 21.01 7.02
N GLN A 227 4.83 20.64 6.12
CA GLN A 227 4.50 20.05 4.82
C GLN A 227 4.93 18.59 4.76
N MET A 228 4.06 17.76 4.19
CA MET A 228 4.32 16.36 3.86
C MET A 228 4.11 16.16 2.37
N ASP A 229 5.05 15.48 1.73
CA ASP A 229 5.03 15.20 0.30
C ASP A 229 5.40 13.75 0.04
N THR A 230 4.48 13.00 -0.57
CA THR A 230 4.69 11.60 -0.93
C THR A 230 5.69 11.41 -2.07
N GLY A 231 5.99 12.47 -2.83
CA GLY A 231 6.58 12.33 -4.15
C GLY A 231 5.67 11.56 -5.11
N LEU A 232 6.21 11.14 -6.25
CA LEU A 232 5.48 10.40 -7.28
C LEU A 232 5.45 8.89 -6.97
N LEU A 233 4.35 8.42 -6.41
CA LEU A 233 4.06 7.02 -6.10
C LEU A 233 3.50 6.28 -7.32
N ASP A 234 3.92 5.05 -7.56
CA ASP A 234 3.46 4.20 -8.66
C ASP A 234 2.19 3.41 -8.31
N SER A 235 1.19 3.41 -9.20
CA SER A 235 -0.03 2.62 -9.01
C SER A 235 0.22 1.12 -8.78
N HIS A 236 1.27 0.56 -9.41
CA HIS A 236 1.62 -0.84 -9.28
C HIS A 236 2.53 -1.10 -8.08
N GLU A 237 3.67 -0.40 -8.01
CA GLU A 237 4.72 -0.68 -7.02
C GLU A 237 4.37 -0.23 -5.60
N ASP A 238 3.55 0.82 -5.45
CA ASP A 238 3.20 1.38 -4.15
C ASP A 238 1.78 1.00 -3.70
N PHE A 239 0.85 0.82 -4.65
CA PHE A 239 -0.57 0.54 -4.36
C PHE A 239 -1.05 -0.86 -4.79
N GLY A 240 -0.20 -1.66 -5.43
CA GLY A 240 -0.51 -3.05 -5.79
C GLY A 240 -1.50 -3.22 -6.96
N ILE A 241 -1.75 -2.18 -7.76
CA ILE A 241 -2.61 -2.28 -8.95
C ILE A 241 -1.83 -3.01 -10.06
N ASN A 242 -2.10 -4.30 -10.22
CA ASN A 242 -1.39 -5.15 -11.18
C ASN A 242 -1.60 -4.70 -12.64
N ALA A 243 -0.61 -4.05 -13.24
CA ALA A 243 -0.68 -3.48 -14.58
C ALA A 243 0.70 -3.40 -15.27
N PRO A 244 0.77 -3.56 -16.60
CA PRO A 244 2.01 -3.35 -17.34
C PRO A 244 2.44 -1.88 -17.27
N PRO A 245 3.74 -1.56 -17.45
CA PRO A 245 4.26 -0.19 -17.36
C PRO A 245 3.46 0.85 -18.14
N SER A 246 2.99 0.49 -19.33
CA SER A 246 2.18 1.37 -20.19
C SER A 246 0.83 1.77 -19.60
N ASN A 247 0.31 1.01 -18.63
CA ASN A 247 -1.02 1.19 -18.05
C ASN A 247 -0.98 1.72 -16.61
N ARG A 248 0.22 1.98 -16.08
CA ARG A 248 0.41 2.53 -14.73
C ARG A 248 0.20 4.03 -14.72
N ILE A 249 -0.05 4.59 -13.54
CA ILE A 249 -0.02 6.03 -13.29
C ILE A 249 0.93 6.34 -12.14
N LYS A 250 1.37 7.60 -12.05
CA LYS A 250 1.98 8.12 -10.83
C LYS A 250 1.01 9.05 -10.11
N TYR A 251 0.98 8.96 -8.79
CA TYR A 251 0.16 9.77 -7.90
C TYR A 251 1.05 10.47 -6.87
N ARG A 252 0.77 11.75 -6.61
CA ARG A 252 1.43 12.52 -5.56
C ARG A 252 0.41 13.29 -4.76
N ARG A 253 0.61 13.33 -3.44
CA ARG A 253 -0.15 14.14 -2.50
C ARG A 253 0.83 15.03 -1.74
N VAL A 254 0.47 16.30 -1.62
CA VAL A 254 1.16 17.28 -0.78
C VAL A 254 0.16 17.85 0.21
N THR A 255 0.44 17.70 1.50
CA THR A 255 -0.38 18.23 2.59
C THR A 255 0.43 19.23 3.38
N THR A 256 -0.05 20.46 3.51
CA THR A 256 0.63 21.52 4.27
C THR A 256 -0.31 22.05 5.35
N CYS A 257 0.08 21.95 6.62
CA CYS A 257 -0.72 22.36 7.77
C CYS A 257 -0.02 23.46 8.54
N ALA A 258 -0.75 24.50 8.94
CA ALA A 258 -0.20 25.59 9.71
C ALA A 258 -1.10 25.98 10.90
N PRO A 259 -0.55 26.11 12.11
CA PRO A 259 -1.25 26.62 13.27
C PRO A 259 -1.53 28.11 13.07
N ILE A 260 -2.76 28.52 13.39
CA ILE A 260 -3.20 29.89 13.22
C ILE A 260 -2.86 30.69 14.47
N LYS A 261 -2.37 31.91 14.24
CA LYS A 261 -2.02 32.88 15.27
C LYS A 261 -3.25 33.28 16.09
N HIS A 262 -3.13 33.21 17.41
CA HIS A 262 -4.10 33.79 18.33
C HIS A 262 -4.16 35.30 18.18
N GLY A 263 -5.36 35.87 18.21
CA GLY A 263 -5.56 37.30 17.94
C GLY A 263 -5.44 37.70 16.46
N SER A 264 -5.43 36.74 15.52
CA SER A 264 -5.48 36.99 14.07
C SER A 264 -6.77 37.66 13.57
N GLY A 265 -7.74 37.93 14.46
CA GLY A 265 -9.04 38.50 14.12
C GLY A 265 -10.09 37.49 13.66
N LEU A 266 -9.74 36.20 13.58
CA LEU A 266 -10.71 35.14 13.25
C LEU A 266 -11.60 34.75 14.43
N GLY A 267 -11.15 34.95 15.67
CA GLY A 267 -11.91 34.60 16.88
C GLY A 267 -12.51 35.82 17.54
N VAL A 268 -13.80 35.74 17.90
CA VAL A 268 -14.50 36.76 18.68
C VAL A 268 -15.14 36.09 19.90
N VAL A 269 -14.90 36.67 21.08
CA VAL A 269 -15.53 36.25 22.32
C VAL A 269 -16.78 37.10 22.54
N GLN A 270 -17.92 36.46 22.76
CA GLN A 270 -19.20 37.12 23.04
C GLN A 270 -19.81 36.51 24.31
N ASN A 271 -20.52 37.33 25.08
CA ASN A 271 -21.27 36.86 26.25
C ASN A 271 -22.72 36.65 25.86
N ASP A 272 -23.17 35.40 25.95
CA ASP A 272 -24.54 34.98 25.74
C ASP A 272 -25.27 34.85 27.09
N SER A 273 -26.53 35.29 27.14
CA SER A 273 -27.34 35.27 28.37
C SER A 273 -27.68 33.87 28.87
N THR A 274 -27.67 32.87 27.99
CA THR A 274 -28.04 31.48 28.28
C THR A 274 -26.82 30.59 28.46
N TRP A 275 -25.78 30.79 27.66
CA TRP A 275 -24.61 29.91 27.61
C TRP A 275 -23.33 30.51 28.21
N GLY A 276 -23.38 31.76 28.67
CA GLY A 276 -22.22 32.47 29.21
C GLY A 276 -21.26 32.87 28.11
N GLN A 277 -19.95 32.71 28.33
CA GLN A 277 -18.93 33.07 27.36
C GLN A 277 -18.93 32.10 26.17
N VAL A 278 -19.12 32.61 24.96
CA VAL A 278 -19.06 31.87 23.71
C VAL A 278 -17.93 32.41 22.84
N VAL A 279 -17.12 31.52 22.29
CA VAL A 279 -16.06 31.84 21.33
C VAL A 279 -16.56 31.50 19.93
N TYR A 280 -16.75 32.49 19.08
CA TYR A 280 -17.10 32.33 17.67
C TYR A 280 -15.87 32.46 16.79
N ILE A 281 -15.71 31.53 15.85
CA ILE A 281 -14.64 31.55 14.84
C ILE A 281 -15.24 31.96 13.49
N HIS A 282 -14.92 33.17 13.02
CA HIS A 282 -15.34 33.73 11.74
C HIS A 282 -14.29 33.50 10.65
N ALA A 283 -14.03 32.22 10.35
CA ALA A 283 -13.11 31.81 9.29
C ALA A 283 -13.82 31.48 7.96
N GLY A 284 -15.09 31.85 7.83
CA GLY A 284 -15.97 31.47 6.75
C GLY A 284 -17.41 31.23 7.22
N GLY A 285 -18.37 31.25 6.28
CA GLY A 285 -19.78 30.96 6.53
C GLY A 285 -20.12 29.50 6.24
N GLN A 286 -21.13 28.96 6.92
CA GLN A 286 -21.69 27.63 6.65
C GLN A 286 -22.91 27.74 5.75
N TYR A 287 -23.01 26.82 4.80
CA TYR A 287 -23.97 26.84 3.71
C TYR A 287 -24.77 25.54 3.67
N TYR A 288 -26.05 25.65 3.32
CA TYR A 288 -26.91 24.51 3.07
C TYR A 288 -27.72 24.79 1.81
N GLN A 289 -27.61 23.92 0.81
CA GLN A 289 -28.23 24.10 -0.52
C GLN A 289 -27.94 25.47 -1.14
N GLY A 290 -26.72 25.97 -0.96
CA GLY A 290 -26.24 27.26 -1.50
C GLY A 290 -26.72 28.51 -0.77
N GLN A 291 -27.47 28.37 0.31
CA GLN A 291 -27.82 29.50 1.19
C GLN A 291 -26.95 29.48 2.43
N GLU A 292 -26.42 30.63 2.81
CA GLU A 292 -25.71 30.79 4.07
C GLU A 292 -26.72 30.73 5.22
N TYR A 293 -26.51 29.81 6.17
CA TYR A 293 -27.38 29.67 7.33
C TYR A 293 -26.66 30.01 8.65
N LEU A 294 -25.32 30.00 8.67
CA LEU A 294 -24.51 30.50 9.78
C LEU A 294 -23.35 31.35 9.26
N ASN A 295 -23.14 32.51 9.87
CA ASN A 295 -22.08 33.47 9.53
C ASN A 295 -20.76 33.24 10.32
N PHE A 296 -20.62 32.07 10.93
CA PHE A 296 -19.42 31.64 11.64
C PHE A 296 -19.08 30.19 11.29
N THR A 297 -17.81 29.84 11.41
CA THR A 297 -17.27 28.51 11.12
C THR A 297 -17.41 27.56 12.30
N PHE A 298 -17.04 28.01 13.50
CA PHE A 298 -17.19 27.25 14.74
C PHE A 298 -17.72 28.13 15.87
N SER A 299 -18.37 27.50 16.84
CA SER A 299 -18.72 28.10 18.12
C SER A 299 -18.28 27.15 19.23
N TYR A 300 -17.71 27.69 20.30
CA TYR A 300 -17.29 26.93 21.47
C TYR A 300 -17.74 27.61 22.76
N THR A 301 -18.24 26.82 23.70
CA THR A 301 -18.52 27.26 25.08
C THR A 301 -17.57 26.50 26.02
N PRO A 302 -17.08 27.11 27.11
CA PRO A 302 -16.15 26.48 28.03
C PRO A 302 -16.80 25.42 28.94
N ILE A 303 -18.07 25.09 28.75
CA ILE A 303 -18.83 24.11 29.54
C ILE A 303 -18.14 22.73 29.58
N PRO A 304 -17.65 22.15 28.46
CA PRO A 304 -16.95 20.87 28.50
C PRO A 304 -15.69 20.89 29.39
N SER A 305 -15.05 22.04 29.55
CA SER A 305 -13.92 22.19 30.48
C SER A 305 -14.36 22.05 31.94
N VAL A 306 -15.54 22.55 32.29
CA VAL A 306 -16.10 22.44 33.64
C VAL A 306 -16.56 21.01 33.92
N ASP A 307 -17.15 20.36 32.92
CA ASP A 307 -17.66 18.98 33.01
C ASP A 307 -16.54 17.91 32.99
N GLY A 308 -15.27 18.31 32.96
CA GLY A 308 -14.14 17.38 32.98
C GLY A 308 -13.92 16.64 31.65
N VAL A 309 -14.40 17.18 30.53
CA VAL A 309 -14.15 16.63 29.20
C VAL A 309 -12.68 16.88 28.82
N GLY A 310 -12.03 15.86 28.24
CA GLY A 310 -10.67 15.97 27.69
C GLY A 310 -10.65 16.67 26.33
N TYR A 311 -9.66 16.39 25.49
CA TYR A 311 -9.56 17.01 24.16
C TYR A 311 -10.81 16.81 23.30
N THR A 312 -11.30 17.90 22.70
CA THR A 312 -12.31 17.86 21.64
C THR A 312 -11.76 18.48 20.38
N LEU A 313 -12.07 17.88 19.23
CA LEU A 313 -11.61 18.31 17.93
C LEU A 313 -12.78 18.35 16.97
N SER A 314 -12.92 19.47 16.28
CA SER A 314 -13.94 19.70 15.24
C SER A 314 -13.25 20.11 13.94
N ALA A 315 -13.84 19.79 12.79
CA ALA A 315 -13.28 20.16 11.50
C ALA A 315 -14.36 20.62 10.51
N VAL A 316 -13.97 21.47 9.57
CA VAL A 316 -14.73 21.84 8.37
C VAL A 316 -13.85 21.65 7.14
N PHE A 317 -14.49 21.49 5.99
CA PHE A 317 -13.82 21.18 4.73
C PHE A 317 -14.40 22.02 3.59
N ALA A 318 -13.51 22.52 2.74
CA ALA A 318 -13.86 23.19 1.51
C ALA A 318 -13.01 22.66 0.36
N LYS A 319 -13.66 22.34 -0.76
CA LYS A 319 -12.96 21.98 -1.99
C LYS A 319 -12.56 23.22 -2.75
N SER A 320 -11.40 23.17 -3.38
CA SER A 320 -11.00 24.18 -4.33
C SER A 320 -11.82 24.07 -5.60
N ASP A 321 -12.62 25.09 -5.89
CA ASP A 321 -13.46 25.12 -7.09
C ASP A 321 -13.24 26.41 -7.90
N PRO A 322 -12.19 26.43 -8.74
CA PRO A 322 -11.97 27.55 -9.65
C PRO A 322 -13.04 27.65 -10.76
N SER A 323 -13.85 26.61 -10.95
CA SER A 323 -14.87 26.55 -12.01
C SER A 323 -16.27 26.99 -11.57
N GLY A 324 -16.52 27.08 -10.26
CA GLY A 324 -17.84 27.34 -9.70
C GLY A 324 -18.86 26.20 -9.91
N LEU A 325 -18.40 24.99 -10.26
CA LEU A 325 -19.24 23.80 -10.48
C LEU A 325 -19.89 23.28 -9.19
N LEU A 326 -19.26 23.51 -8.05
CA LEU A 326 -19.71 23.10 -6.72
C LEU A 326 -20.55 24.17 -6.02
N ASN A 327 -20.83 25.31 -6.70
CA ASN A 327 -21.67 26.35 -6.14
C ASN A 327 -23.01 25.77 -5.70
N GLY A 328 -23.27 25.85 -4.40
CA GLY A 328 -24.51 25.36 -3.79
C GLY A 328 -24.43 23.97 -3.18
N LEU A 329 -23.32 23.26 -3.38
CA LEU A 329 -23.01 21.98 -2.74
C LEU A 329 -22.01 22.12 -1.58
N GLU A 330 -21.40 23.29 -1.44
CA GLU A 330 -20.43 23.58 -0.39
C GLU A 330 -21.15 23.69 0.96
N SER A 331 -20.65 22.99 1.97
CA SER A 331 -21.13 23.11 3.36
C SER A 331 -20.45 24.24 4.13
N TRP A 332 -19.28 24.67 3.67
CA TRP A 332 -18.50 25.75 4.27
C TRP A 332 -17.73 26.51 3.18
N LYS A 333 -17.76 27.84 3.25
CA LYS A 333 -17.00 28.74 2.37
C LYS A 333 -15.92 29.47 3.18
N PRO A 334 -14.62 29.21 2.92
CA PRO A 334 -13.54 29.86 3.64
C PRO A 334 -13.55 31.38 3.46
N ALA A 335 -13.18 32.11 4.50
CA ALA A 335 -12.92 33.54 4.41
C ALA A 335 -11.74 33.82 3.48
N ALA A 336 -11.70 35.03 2.89
CA ALA A 336 -10.67 35.43 1.93
C ALA A 336 -9.22 35.27 2.44
N ALA A 337 -9.00 35.37 3.76
CA ALA A 337 -7.69 35.19 4.37
C ALA A 337 -7.12 33.77 4.27
N ILE A 338 -8.00 32.76 4.09
CA ILE A 338 -7.66 31.33 4.06
C ILE A 338 -7.96 30.72 2.69
N ASN A 339 -8.89 31.31 1.93
CA ASN A 339 -9.36 30.77 0.66
C ASN A 339 -8.24 30.59 -0.37
N ARG A 340 -8.22 29.44 -1.04
CA ARG A 340 -7.23 29.06 -2.06
C ARG A 340 -7.88 28.36 -3.25
N SER A 341 -7.38 28.66 -4.45
CA SER A 341 -7.87 28.12 -5.72
C SER A 341 -7.06 26.93 -6.24
N ASP A 342 -5.98 26.56 -5.57
CA ASP A 342 -5.05 25.49 -5.93
C ASP A 342 -4.94 24.38 -4.88
N SER A 343 -5.80 24.35 -3.86
CA SER A 343 -5.76 23.34 -2.81
C SER A 343 -7.10 23.19 -2.09
N ASP A 344 -7.43 21.98 -1.70
CA ASP A 344 -8.58 21.74 -0.82
C ASP A 344 -8.19 22.10 0.62
N ILE A 345 -9.13 22.66 1.39
CA ILE A 345 -8.85 23.25 2.70
C ILE A 345 -9.59 22.46 3.77
N THR A 346 -8.87 22.06 4.81
CA THR A 346 -9.43 21.57 6.07
C THR A 346 -9.07 22.53 7.17
N MET A 347 -10.06 23.01 7.92
CA MET A 347 -9.82 23.78 9.14
C MET A 347 -10.26 22.99 10.35
N MET A 348 -9.42 22.94 11.37
CA MET A 348 -9.64 22.20 12.60
C MET A 348 -9.64 23.14 13.79
N MET A 349 -10.58 22.93 14.72
CA MET A 349 -10.63 23.59 16.01
C MET A 349 -10.39 22.58 17.12
N LEU A 350 -9.27 22.73 17.82
CA LEU A 350 -8.90 21.96 18.99
C LEU A 350 -9.27 22.73 20.26
N ASN A 351 -10.01 22.08 21.14
CA ASN A 351 -10.21 22.54 22.51
C ASN A 351 -9.53 21.55 23.46
N GLN A 352 -8.63 22.08 24.29
CA GLN A 352 -7.91 21.28 25.28
C GLN A 352 -8.76 21.00 26.52
N ASN A 353 -9.86 21.74 26.72
CA ASN A 353 -10.83 21.58 27.82
C ASN A 353 -10.12 21.40 29.18
N ASN A 354 -10.34 20.29 29.89
CA ASN A 354 -9.78 20.02 31.22
C ASN A 354 -8.57 19.07 31.19
N ILE A 355 -7.65 19.29 30.24
CA ILE A 355 -6.38 18.55 30.21
C ILE A 355 -5.30 19.32 30.98
N ASN A 356 -4.62 18.59 31.86
CA ASN A 356 -3.46 19.07 32.61
C ASN A 356 -2.19 18.37 32.15
N TYR A 357 -1.15 19.14 31.93
CA TYR A 357 0.16 18.69 31.49
C TYR A 357 1.13 18.68 32.67
N LEU A 358 2.00 17.69 32.72
CA LEU A 358 3.06 17.59 33.73
C LEU A 358 4.22 18.58 33.51
N ARG A 359 4.27 19.18 32.31
CA ARG A 359 5.28 20.17 31.88
C ARG A 359 4.60 21.20 30.97
N PRO A 360 5.13 22.43 30.87
CA PRO A 360 4.60 23.40 29.91
C PRO A 360 4.71 22.88 28.48
N SER A 361 3.68 23.11 27.67
CA SER A 361 3.68 22.82 26.24
C SER A 361 3.87 24.10 25.43
N TYR A 362 4.98 24.15 24.68
CA TYR A 362 5.28 25.22 23.72
C TYR A 362 4.80 24.87 22.31
N ASP A 363 4.02 23.80 22.15
CA ASP A 363 3.45 23.45 20.87
C ASP A 363 2.53 24.59 20.39
N PRO A 364 2.68 25.04 19.14
CA PRO A 364 1.90 26.16 18.58
C PRO A 364 0.38 25.95 18.57
N TRP A 365 -0.04 24.69 18.45
CA TRP A 365 -1.43 24.27 18.35
C TRP A 365 -1.95 23.71 19.68
N MET A 366 -1.08 23.12 20.49
CA MET A 366 -1.40 22.59 21.82
C MET A 366 -0.70 23.36 22.94
N THR A 367 -0.74 24.70 22.88
CA THR A 367 -0.05 25.56 23.84
C THR A 367 -0.65 25.43 25.24
N ALA A 368 0.18 25.14 26.23
CA ALA A 368 -0.21 25.01 27.63
C ALA A 368 0.85 25.62 28.56
N LEU A 369 0.75 26.92 28.79
CA LEU A 369 1.71 27.69 29.58
C LEU A 369 1.13 28.20 30.91
N GLU A 370 -0.18 28.04 31.13
CA GLU A 370 -0.86 28.51 32.34
C GLU A 370 -0.61 27.52 33.48
N GLN A 371 0.14 27.93 34.50
CA GLN A 371 0.44 27.07 35.64
C GLN A 371 -0.74 27.04 36.63
N GLN A 372 -1.15 25.83 37.01
CA GLN A 372 -2.11 25.60 38.08
C GLN A 372 -1.47 24.80 39.21
N ASN A 373 -1.68 25.26 40.44
CA ASN A 373 -1.18 24.58 41.63
C ASN A 373 -2.31 23.78 42.25
N TYR A 374 -2.13 22.47 42.33
CA TYR A 374 -3.07 21.55 42.97
C TYR A 374 -2.57 21.22 44.38
N THR A 375 -3.45 21.39 45.36
CA THR A 375 -3.25 20.98 46.75
C THR A 375 -4.17 19.81 47.04
N VAL A 376 -3.64 18.70 47.56
CA VAL A 376 -4.49 17.57 47.97
C VAL A 376 -5.01 17.82 49.38
N ASP A 377 -6.33 17.98 49.49
CA ASP A 377 -7.02 18.23 50.76
C ASP A 377 -6.58 17.23 51.84
N GLY A 378 -6.19 17.76 53.01
CA GLY A 378 -5.70 16.96 54.14
C GLY A 378 -4.22 16.56 54.05
N THR A 379 -3.46 17.05 53.07
CA THR A 379 -2.01 16.84 52.98
C THR A 379 -1.26 18.13 52.66
N ASN A 380 0.05 18.18 52.93
CA ASN A 380 0.94 19.26 52.48
C ASN A 380 1.46 19.04 51.05
N TYR A 381 0.91 18.07 50.31
CA TYR A 381 1.34 17.78 48.96
C TYR A 381 0.78 18.84 48.00
N THR A 382 1.69 19.58 47.39
CA THR A 382 1.39 20.54 46.34
C THR A 382 2.09 20.10 45.06
N SER A 383 1.36 20.08 43.95
CA SER A 383 1.91 19.76 42.63
C SER A 383 1.47 20.81 41.64
N SER A 384 2.41 21.27 40.81
CA SER A 384 2.14 22.20 39.73
C SER A 384 1.90 21.42 38.44
N THR A 385 0.78 21.69 37.78
CA THR A 385 0.54 21.27 36.39
C THR A 385 0.36 22.49 35.51
N TRP A 386 0.38 22.29 34.20
CA TRP A 386 0.12 23.32 33.22
C TRP A 386 -1.19 23.02 32.51
N THR A 387 -1.96 24.06 32.22
CA THR A 387 -3.21 23.97 31.45
C THR A 387 -3.13 24.88 30.22
N LYS A 388 -4.16 24.77 29.38
CA LYS A 388 -4.31 25.48 28.11
C LYS A 388 -4.09 26.99 28.28
N SER A 389 -3.38 27.59 27.33
CA SER A 389 -3.25 29.06 27.24
C SER A 389 -4.43 29.73 26.55
N TYR A 390 -5.17 28.98 25.73
CA TYR A 390 -6.29 29.48 24.95
C TYR A 390 -7.42 28.44 24.93
N GLU A 391 -8.68 28.92 24.93
CA GLU A 391 -9.87 28.06 24.91
C GLU A 391 -10.04 27.28 23.60
N VAL A 392 -9.60 27.87 22.49
CA VAL A 392 -9.71 27.32 21.14
C VAL A 392 -8.36 27.47 20.44
N ASN A 393 -7.91 26.43 19.75
CA ASN A 393 -6.69 26.46 18.94
C ASN A 393 -7.01 26.00 17.52
N LEU A 394 -6.53 26.74 16.52
CA LEU A 394 -6.91 26.53 15.13
C LEU A 394 -5.73 26.01 14.33
N LEU A 395 -5.97 24.98 13.52
CA LEU A 395 -5.02 24.43 12.55
C LEU A 395 -5.70 24.40 11.19
N VAL A 396 -5.04 24.93 10.16
CA VAL A 396 -5.58 24.88 8.80
C VAL A 396 -4.61 24.13 7.90
N CYS A 397 -5.11 23.11 7.23
CA CYS A 397 -4.39 22.27 6.28
C CYS A 397 -4.88 22.49 4.85
N THR A 398 -3.94 22.48 3.91
CA THR A 398 -4.20 22.42 2.48
C THR A 398 -3.77 21.07 1.92
N ASP A 399 -4.65 20.38 1.20
CA ASP A 399 -4.37 19.17 0.46
C ASP A 399 -4.28 19.49 -1.04
N GLN A 400 -3.18 19.06 -1.68
CA GLN A 400 -2.96 19.16 -3.11
C GLN A 400 -2.59 17.79 -3.71
N TYR A 401 -3.00 17.59 -4.95
CA TYR A 401 -2.88 16.33 -5.67
C TYR A 401 -2.25 16.54 -7.04
N GLN A 402 -1.54 15.52 -7.50
CA GLN A 402 -0.96 15.50 -8.84
C GLN A 402 -1.00 14.08 -9.39
N ILE A 403 -1.36 13.95 -10.67
CA ILE A 403 -1.38 12.67 -11.39
C ILE A 403 -0.52 12.80 -12.64
N CYS A 404 0.33 11.81 -12.89
CA CYS A 404 1.19 11.78 -14.06
C CYS A 404 1.04 10.51 -14.89
N ASN A 405 1.17 10.69 -16.20
CA ASN A 405 1.30 9.62 -17.18
C ASN A 405 2.79 9.23 -17.32
N PRO A 406 3.22 8.07 -16.82
CA PRO A 406 4.62 7.65 -16.90
C PRO A 406 5.10 7.43 -18.35
N ASN A 407 4.17 7.31 -19.32
CA ASN A 407 4.52 7.16 -20.73
C ASN A 407 4.96 8.48 -21.39
N ARG A 408 4.85 9.61 -20.68
CA ARG A 408 5.25 10.93 -21.16
C ARG A 408 6.38 11.48 -20.29
N PRO A 409 7.49 11.95 -20.88
CA PRO A 409 8.61 12.48 -20.12
C PRO A 409 8.30 13.87 -19.54
N GLY A 410 8.83 14.13 -18.35
CA GLY A 410 8.83 15.45 -17.70
C GLY A 410 7.46 15.91 -17.21
N GLU A 411 7.38 17.19 -16.86
CA GLU A 411 6.17 17.82 -16.28
C GLU A 411 4.99 17.88 -17.28
N ALA A 412 5.26 17.76 -18.58
CA ALA A 412 4.23 17.73 -19.62
C ALA A 412 3.33 16.47 -19.55
N GLY A 413 3.77 15.44 -18.83
CA GLY A 413 2.99 14.23 -18.55
C GLY A 413 2.10 14.33 -17.30
N CYS A 414 2.15 15.44 -16.57
CA CYS A 414 1.52 15.58 -15.25
C CYS A 414 0.42 16.66 -15.25
N THR A 415 -0.58 16.47 -14.39
CA THR A 415 -1.44 17.58 -13.98
C THR A 415 -0.62 18.62 -13.21
N LYS A 416 -1.12 19.86 -13.14
CA LYS A 416 -0.63 20.81 -12.14
C LYS A 416 -0.95 20.27 -10.74
N LEU A 417 -0.10 20.60 -9.78
CA LEU A 417 -0.39 20.37 -8.37
C LEU A 417 -1.58 21.28 -7.99
N GLY A 418 -2.68 20.68 -7.54
CA GLY A 418 -3.94 21.40 -7.34
C GLY A 418 -4.90 20.68 -6.40
N GLY A 419 -6.01 21.34 -6.04
CA GLY A 419 -7.12 20.68 -5.33
C GLY A 419 -7.73 19.55 -6.16
N ILE A 420 -8.51 18.68 -5.53
CA ILE A 420 -8.96 17.42 -6.14
C ILE A 420 -9.75 17.64 -7.43
N LEU A 421 -10.62 18.66 -7.46
CA LEU A 421 -11.47 18.97 -8.60
C LEU A 421 -10.62 19.43 -9.80
N SER A 422 -9.68 20.35 -9.57
CA SER A 422 -8.77 20.86 -10.60
C SER A 422 -7.89 19.75 -11.21
N THR A 423 -7.43 18.82 -10.36
CA THR A 423 -6.66 17.64 -10.76
C THR A 423 -7.51 16.68 -11.60
N SER A 424 -8.76 16.45 -11.19
CA SER A 424 -9.72 15.63 -11.93
C SER A 424 -10.03 16.21 -13.31
N LEU A 425 -10.41 17.49 -13.37
CA LEU A 425 -10.71 18.18 -14.64
C LEU A 425 -9.50 18.17 -15.58
N SER A 426 -8.29 18.32 -15.04
CA SER A 426 -7.05 18.24 -15.84
C SER A 426 -6.76 16.82 -16.32
N SER A 427 -7.01 15.80 -15.50
CA SER A 427 -6.76 14.40 -15.84
C SER A 427 -7.68 13.87 -16.95
N PHE A 428 -8.93 14.33 -16.97
CA PHE A 428 -9.94 13.93 -17.95
C PHE A 428 -10.17 14.98 -19.06
N ASN A 429 -9.25 15.95 -19.20
CA ASN A 429 -9.38 16.99 -20.20
C ASN A 429 -9.25 16.41 -21.61
N VAL A 430 -10.22 16.70 -22.48
CA VAL A 430 -10.25 16.24 -23.87
C VAL A 430 -9.66 17.25 -24.86
N ASP A 431 -9.30 18.45 -24.41
CA ASP A 431 -8.63 19.47 -25.23
C ASP A 431 -7.26 18.94 -25.71
N PRO A 432 -7.03 18.80 -27.03
CA PRO A 432 -5.79 18.24 -27.57
C PRO A 432 -4.51 18.97 -27.11
N THR A 433 -4.63 20.25 -26.75
CA THR A 433 -3.49 21.07 -26.29
C THR A 433 -3.13 20.84 -24.82
N LYS A 434 -4.07 20.29 -24.03
CA LYS A 434 -3.93 20.04 -22.58
C LYS A 434 -4.05 18.55 -22.23
N PHE A 435 -4.34 17.71 -23.22
CA PHE A 435 -4.56 16.29 -23.05
C PHE A 435 -3.27 15.56 -22.64
N LEU A 436 -3.32 14.89 -21.48
CA LEU A 436 -2.18 14.17 -20.89
C LEU A 436 -1.97 12.76 -21.46
N GLY A 437 -2.82 12.30 -22.39
CA GLY A 437 -2.58 11.05 -23.11
C GLY A 437 -2.86 9.78 -22.30
N PHE A 438 -3.73 9.83 -21.30
CA PHE A 438 -4.06 8.64 -20.51
C PHE A 438 -4.85 7.62 -21.34
N ASN A 439 -4.45 6.36 -21.27
CA ASN A 439 -5.23 5.26 -21.85
C ASN A 439 -6.39 4.83 -20.93
N VAL A 440 -7.26 3.96 -21.42
CA VAL A 440 -8.47 3.52 -20.68
C VAL A 440 -8.15 2.88 -19.32
N HIS A 441 -7.05 2.16 -19.19
CA HIS A 441 -6.65 1.53 -17.92
C HIS A 441 -6.11 2.55 -16.91
N GLN A 442 -5.36 3.55 -17.41
CA GLN A 442 -4.92 4.67 -16.61
C GLN A 442 -6.12 5.50 -16.14
N ILE A 443 -7.08 5.83 -17.02
CA ILE A 443 -8.33 6.53 -16.69
C ILE A 443 -9.11 5.80 -15.59
N ALA A 444 -9.26 4.48 -15.70
CA ALA A 444 -9.95 3.68 -14.68
C ALA A 444 -9.21 3.73 -13.33
N THR A 445 -7.89 3.73 -13.34
CA THR A 445 -7.06 3.81 -12.14
C THR A 445 -7.14 5.21 -11.52
N ILE A 446 -7.05 6.27 -12.33
CA ILE A 446 -7.25 7.67 -11.92
C ILE A 446 -8.61 7.84 -11.26
N GLY A 447 -9.66 7.28 -11.85
CA GLY A 447 -11.00 7.27 -11.27
C GLY A 447 -11.02 6.75 -9.83
N ARG A 448 -10.28 5.68 -9.52
CA ARG A 448 -10.18 5.11 -8.16
C ARG A 448 -9.41 6.00 -7.18
N PHE A 449 -8.36 6.68 -7.65
CA PHE A 449 -7.62 7.63 -6.80
C PHE A 449 -8.47 8.86 -6.50
N LEU A 450 -9.19 9.39 -7.49
CA LEU A 450 -9.93 10.64 -7.36
C LEU A 450 -11.33 10.48 -6.75
N SER A 451 -12.01 9.34 -6.96
CA SER A 451 -13.37 9.12 -6.44
C SER A 451 -13.42 8.95 -4.92
N GLY A 452 -12.40 8.30 -4.35
CA GLY A 452 -12.28 8.08 -2.89
C GLY A 452 -11.55 9.20 -2.15
N ASN A 453 -11.15 10.29 -2.80
CA ASN A 453 -10.23 11.24 -2.18
C ASN A 453 -10.85 12.17 -1.12
N ASN A 454 -12.19 12.34 -1.08
CA ASN A 454 -12.80 13.06 0.04
C ASN A 454 -12.59 12.29 1.35
N ASP A 455 -12.68 10.96 1.31
CA ASP A 455 -12.44 10.06 2.45
C ASP A 455 -10.96 10.05 2.89
N ARG A 456 -10.10 10.70 2.11
CA ARG A 456 -8.64 10.78 2.28
C ARG A 456 -8.15 12.18 2.63
N SER A 457 -9.04 13.15 2.81
CA SER A 457 -8.67 14.52 3.18
C SER A 457 -8.27 14.60 4.66
N MET A 458 -7.55 15.67 5.04
CA MET A 458 -7.30 15.95 6.46
C MET A 458 -8.59 16.05 7.28
N PHE A 459 -9.69 16.48 6.66
CA PHE A 459 -11.01 16.53 7.29
C PHE A 459 -11.49 15.13 7.69
N SER A 460 -11.40 14.15 6.80
CA SER A 460 -11.87 12.79 7.06
C SER A 460 -11.06 12.09 8.16
N ASN A 461 -9.77 12.41 8.29
CA ASN A 461 -8.93 11.89 9.37
C ASN A 461 -9.31 12.39 10.77
N VAL A 462 -10.11 13.45 10.85
CA VAL A 462 -10.50 14.11 12.10
C VAL A 462 -12.01 13.99 12.37
N ASN A 463 -12.83 14.16 11.34
CA ASN A 463 -14.27 14.23 11.46
C ASN A 463 -14.84 12.95 12.08
N GLY A 464 -15.66 13.10 13.11
CA GLY A 464 -16.28 11.96 13.83
C GLY A 464 -15.36 11.21 14.80
N ARG A 465 -14.06 11.49 14.86
CA ARG A 465 -13.11 10.84 15.81
C ARG A 465 -12.93 11.59 17.13
N GLY A 466 -13.28 12.88 17.16
CA GLY A 466 -13.08 13.73 18.34
C GLY A 466 -11.63 13.73 18.82
N GLY A 467 -11.42 13.70 20.13
CA GLY A 467 -10.06 13.66 20.73
C GLY A 467 -9.21 12.46 20.33
N ALA A 468 -9.82 11.33 19.90
CA ALA A 468 -9.08 10.14 19.49
C ALA A 468 -8.28 10.35 18.19
N ALA A 469 -8.60 11.39 17.40
CA ALA A 469 -7.81 11.79 16.24
C ALA A 469 -6.38 12.18 16.62
N LEU A 470 -6.18 12.79 17.81
CA LEU A 470 -4.87 13.28 18.26
C LEU A 470 -3.86 12.17 18.55
N ASN A 471 -4.34 10.95 18.89
CA ASN A 471 -3.47 9.79 19.11
C ASN A 471 -2.89 9.23 17.79
N GLY A 472 -3.19 9.84 16.64
CA GLY A 472 -2.69 9.45 15.33
C GLY A 472 -1.41 10.20 14.94
N GLU A 473 -0.33 10.07 15.73
CA GLU A 473 0.95 10.77 15.48
C GLU A 473 1.47 10.64 14.03
N CYS A 474 1.15 9.55 13.32
CA CYS A 474 1.38 9.40 11.88
C CYS A 474 0.09 9.23 11.03
N SER A 475 -1.06 8.99 11.66
CA SER A 475 -2.30 8.61 10.96
C SER A 475 -3.14 9.81 10.55
N CYS A 476 -2.99 10.96 11.20
CA CYS A 476 -3.72 12.18 10.83
C CYS A 476 -3.43 12.64 9.40
N PHE A 477 -2.32 12.19 8.79
CA PHE A 477 -1.73 12.86 7.64
C PHE A 477 -1.62 12.03 6.35
N LEU A 478 -1.85 10.71 6.39
CA LEU A 478 -1.45 9.82 5.29
C LEU A 478 -2.58 9.05 4.63
N PHE A 479 -3.77 9.01 5.21
CA PHE A 479 -4.91 8.37 4.59
C PHE A 479 -5.89 9.38 4.06
#